data_AF-A0A1C6FWM8-F1
#
_entry.id   AF-A0A1C6FWM8-F1
#
_cell.length_a   1.000
_cell.length_b   1.000
_cell.length_c   1.000
_cell.angle_alpha   90.00
_cell.angle_beta   90.00
_cell.angle_gamma   90.00
#
_symmetry.space_group_name_H-M   'P 1'
#
loop_
_entity.id
_entity.type
_entity.pdbx_description
1 polymer ?
#
loop_
_entity_poly.entity_id
_entity_poly.type
_entity_poly.pdbx_seq_one_letter_code
_entity_poly.pdbx_strand_id
1 'polypeptide(L)'
;MNILNEKYATDPRPISESCGCPACRRFSRAYIRHLFKADEVLALRLAVLHNLYFYNELAARIRRALDEGTFADFRARYSGNLEKRA
;
A
#
# COMPACT_ATOMS: atom_id res chain seq x y z
N MET A 1 -3.69 1.51 7.09
CA MET A 1 -4.60 0.36 6.93
C MET A 1 -4.26 -0.70 7.97
N ASN A 2 -5.23 -1.22 8.72
CA ASN A 2 -5.06 -2.40 9.57
C ASN A 2 -5.76 -3.61 8.93
N ILE A 3 -4.99 -4.54 8.37
CA ILE A 3 -5.50 -5.68 7.58
C ILE A 3 -6.34 -6.66 8.41
N LEU A 4 -6.18 -6.68 9.74
CA LEU A 4 -6.92 -7.58 10.63
C LEU A 4 -8.36 -7.11 10.89
N ASN A 5 -8.70 -5.86 10.57
CA ASN A 5 -10.05 -5.32 10.75
C ASN A 5 -11.11 -6.20 10.07
N GLU A 6 -12.27 -6.35 10.72
CA GLU A 6 -13.33 -7.26 10.27
C GLU A 6 -13.88 -6.91 8.89
N LYS A 7 -13.91 -5.62 8.52
CA LYS A 7 -14.31 -5.17 7.18
C LYS A 7 -13.54 -5.79 6.02
N TYR A 8 -12.38 -6.40 6.29
CA TYR A 8 -11.55 -7.07 5.29
C TYR A 8 -11.69 -8.60 5.28
N ALA A 9 -12.52 -9.20 6.13
CA ALA A 9 -12.68 -10.65 6.23
C ALA A 9 -13.06 -11.31 4.90
N THR A 10 -13.86 -10.63 4.08
CA THR A 10 -14.35 -11.13 2.79
C THR A 10 -14.08 -10.15 1.64
N ASP A 11 -13.26 -9.12 1.85
CA ASP A 11 -12.96 -8.11 0.83
C ASP A 11 -12.07 -8.71 -0.28
N PRO A 12 -12.59 -8.88 -1.52
CA PRO A 12 -11.84 -9.50 -2.62
C PRO A 12 -10.83 -8.55 -3.27
N ARG A 13 -10.88 -7.24 -2.94
CA ARG A 13 -9.99 -6.23 -3.52
C ARG A 13 -8.55 -6.42 -3.02
N PRO A 14 -7.55 -5.93 -3.76
CA PRO A 14 -6.16 -5.93 -3.30
C PRO A 14 -5.92 -4.94 -2.16
N ILE A 15 -4.74 -4.95 -1.53
CA ILE A 15 -4.37 -3.97 -0.49
C ILE A 15 -4.61 -2.54 -0.98
N SER A 16 -4.12 -2.23 -2.20
CA SER A 16 -4.36 -0.97 -2.90
C SER A 16 -4.55 -1.21 -4.39
N GLU A 17 -5.62 -0.65 -4.97
CA GLU A 17 -6.00 -0.80 -6.38
C GLU A 17 -5.05 -0.04 -7.33
N SER A 18 -4.36 0.99 -6.83
CA SER A 18 -3.37 1.75 -7.59
C SER A 18 -1.95 1.21 -7.46
N CYS A 19 -1.75 0.12 -6.70
CA CYS A 19 -0.43 -0.44 -6.45
C CYS A 19 -0.11 -1.60 -7.40
N GLY A 20 0.98 -1.46 -8.14
CA GLY A 20 1.47 -2.48 -9.06
C GLY A 20 2.31 -3.59 -8.42
N CYS A 21 2.43 -3.70 -7.09
CA CYS A 21 3.31 -4.69 -6.48
C CYS A 21 2.79 -6.13 -6.69
N PRO A 22 3.66 -7.17 -6.63
CA PRO A 22 3.22 -8.55 -6.81
C PRO A 22 2.15 -9.00 -5.82
N ALA A 23 2.12 -8.44 -4.60
CA ALA A 23 1.08 -8.74 -3.62
C ALA A 23 -0.30 -8.22 -4.08
N CYS A 24 -0.39 -6.95 -4.46
CA CYS A 24 -1.64 -6.34 -4.92
C CYS A 24 -2.15 -6.92 -6.24
N ARG A 25 -1.27 -7.44 -7.11
CA ARG A 25 -1.71 -8.04 -8.38
C ARG A 25 -2.30 -9.45 -8.24
N ARG A 26 -2.03 -10.14 -7.13
CA ARG A 26 -2.33 -11.59 -7.00
C ARG A 26 -3.20 -11.95 -5.82
N PHE A 27 -3.23 -11.14 -4.76
CA PHE A 27 -3.87 -11.51 -3.51
C PHE A 27 -4.88 -10.46 -3.05
N SER A 28 -6.01 -10.95 -2.54
CA SER A 28 -7.04 -10.11 -1.94
C SER A 28 -6.69 -9.74 -0.50
N ARG A 29 -7.33 -8.67 0.02
CA ARG A 29 -7.27 -8.31 1.43
C ARG A 29 -7.78 -9.44 2.33
N ALA A 30 -8.84 -10.13 1.91
CA ALA A 30 -9.36 -11.30 2.63
C ALA A 30 -8.32 -12.41 2.78
N TYR A 31 -7.61 -12.75 1.70
CA TYR A 31 -6.57 -13.79 1.74
C TYR A 31 -5.40 -13.39 2.62
N ILE A 32 -4.90 -12.15 2.49
CA ILE A 32 -3.78 -11.67 3.30
C ILE A 32 -4.17 -11.61 4.78
N ARG A 33 -5.39 -11.17 5.08
CA ARG A 33 -5.93 -11.21 6.45
C ARG A 33 -5.97 -12.63 7.00
N HIS A 34 -6.44 -13.59 6.20
CA HIS A 34 -6.46 -15.00 6.60
C HIS A 34 -5.06 -15.49 6.95
N LEU A 35 -4.05 -15.19 6.13
CA LEU A 35 -2.65 -15.56 6.43
C LEU A 35 -2.16 -14.95 7.75
N PHE A 36 -2.49 -13.68 8.02
CA PHE A 36 -2.16 -13.05 9.30
C PHE A 36 -2.86 -13.73 10.49
N LYS A 37 -4.11 -14.15 10.33
CA LYS A 37 -4.85 -14.88 11.38
C LYS A 37 -4.34 -16.31 11.59
N ALA A 38 -3.73 -16.90 10.58
CA ALA A 38 -3.16 -18.24 10.62
C ALA A 38 -1.68 -18.23 11.07
N ASP A 39 -1.12 -17.08 11.43
CA ASP A 39 0.31 -16.90 11.77
C ASP A 39 1.28 -17.39 10.68
N GLU A 40 0.86 -17.28 9.42
CA GLU A 40 1.65 -17.70 8.26
C GLU A 40 2.72 -16.65 7.90
N VAL A 41 3.99 -17.08 7.80
CA VAL A 41 5.13 -16.20 7.46
C VAL A 41 4.96 -15.50 6.11
N LEU A 42 4.21 -16.10 5.20
CA LEU A 42 3.88 -15.47 3.91
C LEU A 42 3.17 -14.13 4.08
N ALA A 43 2.35 -13.95 5.12
CA ALA A 43 1.67 -12.69 5.42
C ALA A 43 2.66 -11.53 5.57
N LEU A 44 3.71 -11.76 6.37
CA LEU A 44 4.77 -10.79 6.62
C LEU A 44 5.53 -10.45 5.34
N ARG A 45 5.86 -11.46 4.52
CA ARG A 45 6.55 -11.26 3.24
C ARG A 45 5.73 -10.40 2.29
N LEU A 46 4.43 -10.66 2.15
CA LEU A 46 3.54 -9.90 1.27
C LEU A 46 3.35 -8.46 1.77
N ALA A 47 3.23 -8.26 3.09
CA ALA A 47 3.13 -6.93 3.69
C ALA A 47 4.39 -6.09 3.47
N VAL A 48 5.58 -6.66 3.72
CA VAL A 48 6.86 -5.99 3.47
C VAL A 48 7.01 -5.65 1.99
N LEU A 49 6.70 -6.59 1.10
CA LEU A 49 6.75 -6.36 -0.35
C LEU A 49 5.85 -5.19 -0.78
N HIS A 50 4.62 -5.14 -0.28
CA HIS A 50 3.71 -4.03 -0.57
C HIS A 50 4.24 -2.70 -0.05
N ASN A 51 4.69 -2.67 1.21
CA ASN A 51 5.19 -1.45 1.84
C ASN A 51 6.43 -0.91 1.13
N LEU A 52 7.43 -1.76 0.84
CA LEU A 52 8.64 -1.35 0.14
C LEU A 52 8.35 -0.84 -1.26
N TYR A 53 7.45 -1.51 -2.00
CA TYR A 53 7.04 -1.02 -3.31
C TYR A 53 6.41 0.37 -3.22
N PHE A 54 5.50 0.58 -2.27
CA PHE A 54 4.87 1.88 -2.04
C PHE A 54 5.90 2.98 -1.71
N TYR A 55 6.83 2.72 -0.79
CA TYR A 55 7.85 3.70 -0.42
C TYR A 55 8.81 4.02 -1.57
N ASN A 56 9.20 3.02 -2.37
CA ASN A 56 10.04 3.22 -3.54
C ASN A 56 9.34 4.06 -4.61
N GLU A 57 8.06 3.80 -4.87
CA GLU A 57 7.22 4.61 -5.76
C GLU A 57 7.08 6.05 -5.25
N LEU A 58 6.83 6.23 -3.96
CA LEU A 58 6.73 7.55 -3.35
C LEU A 58 8.05 8.33 -3.51
N ALA A 59 9.18 7.69 -3.23
CA ALA A 59 10.50 8.31 -3.38
C ALA A 59 10.82 8.65 -4.84
N ALA A 60 10.41 7.81 -5.80
CA ALA A 60 10.55 8.09 -7.22
C ALA A 60 9.74 9.32 -7.65
N ARG A 61 8.49 9.44 -7.17
CA ARG A 61 7.65 10.62 -7.44
C ARG A 61 8.21 11.89 -6.81
N ILE A 62 8.77 11.80 -5.60
CA ILE A 62 9.44 12.92 -4.94
C ILE A 62 10.62 13.40 -5.79
N ARG A 63 11.51 12.49 -6.22
CA ARG A 63 12.67 12.83 -7.07
C ARG A 63 12.21 13.52 -8.35
N ARG A 64 11.23 12.94 -9.05
CA ARG A 64 10.66 13.54 -10.27
C ARG A 64 10.10 14.95 -10.03
N ALA A 65 9.38 15.17 -8.94
CA ALA A 65 8.82 16.49 -8.63
C ALA A 65 9.91 17.53 -8.28
N LEU A 66 11.04 17.10 -7.71
CA LEU A 66 12.20 17.95 -7.51
C LEU A 66 12.86 18.31 -8.86
N ASP A 67 13.06 17.33 -9.73
CA ASP A 67 13.67 17.53 -11.06
C ASP A 67 12.80 18.44 -11.96
N GLU A 68 11.48 18.33 -11.85
CA GLU A 68 10.50 19.15 -12.59
C GLU A 68 10.22 20.51 -11.92
N GLY A 69 10.77 20.79 -10.73
CA GLY A 69 10.49 22.02 -9.97
C GLY A 69 9.06 22.13 -9.41
N THR A 70 8.30 21.04 -9.40
CA THR A 70 6.88 20.96 -8.98
C THR A 70 6.69 20.37 -7.58
N PHE A 71 7.75 20.29 -6.77
CA PHE A 71 7.72 19.62 -5.46
C PHE A 71 6.71 20.25 -4.48
N ALA A 72 6.53 21.58 -4.49
CA ALA A 72 5.57 22.24 -3.61
C ALA A 72 4.13 21.76 -3.86
N ASP A 73 3.72 21.69 -5.13
CA ASP A 73 2.40 21.20 -5.55
C ASP A 73 2.25 19.71 -5.25
N PHE A 74 3.30 18.93 -5.53
CA PHE A 74 3.34 17.51 -5.18
C PHE A 74 3.09 17.31 -3.68
N ARG A 75 3.80 18.03 -2.82
CA ARG A 75 3.66 17.94 -1.35
C ARG A 75 2.26 18.32 -0.91
N ALA A 76 1.74 19.47 -1.37
CA ALA A 76 0.41 19.94 -1.01
C ALA A 76 -0.67 18.89 -1.33
N ARG A 77 -0.57 18.25 -2.50
CA ARG A 77 -1.50 17.19 -2.91
C ARG A 77 -1.31 15.89 -2.13
N TYR A 78 -0.07 15.43 -1.94
CA TYR A 78 0.20 14.11 -1.37
C TYR A 78 0.11 14.05 0.15
N SER A 79 0.54 15.10 0.88
CA SER A 79 0.44 15.14 2.34
C SER A 79 -1.01 14.96 2.81
N GLY A 80 -1.95 15.70 2.21
CA GLY A 80 -3.38 15.58 2.54
C GLY A 80 -3.98 14.22 2.21
N ASN A 81 -3.43 13.47 1.25
CA ASN A 81 -3.87 12.10 0.95
C ASN A 81 -3.33 11.07 1.94
N LEU A 82 -2.12 11.28 2.47
CA LEU A 82 -1.49 10.37 3.45
C LEU A 82 -2.07 10.56 4.86
N GLU A 83 -2.51 11.76 5.20
CA GLU A 83 -3.13 12.07 6.50
C GLU A 83 -4.55 11.48 6.65
N LYS A 84 -5.25 11.25 5.53
CA LYS A 84 -6.57 10.63 5.53
C LYS A 84 -6.46 9.17 5.98
N ARG A 85 -6.90 8.89 7.22
CA ARG A 85 -7.05 7.52 7.72
C ARG A 85 -8.16 6.79 6.94
N ALA A 86 -7.83 5.65 6.36
CA ALA A 86 -8.75 4.70 5.70
C ALA A 86 -9.26 3.60 6.64
#